data_AF-A0A539ELL0-F1
#
_entry.id   AF-A0A539ELL0-F1
#
_cell.length_a   1.000
_cell.length_b   1.000
_cell.length_c   1.000
_cell.angle_alpha   90.00
_cell.angle_beta   90.00
_cell.angle_gamma   90.00
#
_symmetry.space_group_name_H-M   'P 1'
#
loop_
_entity.id
_entity.type
_entity.pdbx_description
1 polymer ?
#
loop_
_entity_poly.entity_id
_entity_poly.type
_entity_poly.pdbx_seq_one_letter_code
_entity_poly.pdbx_strand_id
1 'polypeptide(L)'
;FKGRVRAPSESLYGLWLAVLNLKEGRLLRARAVVSYNPAVYASELDTHWFDFEGRLYACRLWAGTAQGLSQELEASLSKTFDSPEAKPFYQEGKRFSGEAFAPLKSAMGGVLGGGVVLEARQDVLDLGQFREVRPSALPRPRTRPKRGGRGGLLVLHIAVEPDPEGVAADDLRAGDLVYASINDQRDIAQYLAKLFGARGESGPAPIVVPVEAVERGEGRVGLRVRFSAGVCGDVELPGPLKVKTSRRPARGSWWKRFIG
;
A
#
# COMPACT_ATOMS: atom_id res chain seq x y z
N PHE A 1 10.89 10.64 -6.31
CA PHE A 1 12.08 9.79 -6.12
C PHE A 1 11.71 8.55 -5.34
N LYS A 2 12.27 7.40 -5.73
CA LYS A 2 12.18 6.13 -5.03
C LYS A 2 13.56 5.48 -5.05
N GLY A 3 13.89 4.70 -4.03
CA GLY A 3 15.23 4.17 -3.95
C GLY A 3 15.41 3.07 -2.93
N ARG A 4 16.63 2.55 -2.91
CA ARG A 4 17.07 1.49 -2.00
C ARG A 4 18.29 1.95 -1.24
N VAL A 5 18.41 1.52 0.00
CA VAL A 5 19.58 1.78 0.84
C VAL A 5 20.04 0.48 1.49
N ARG A 6 21.35 0.28 1.58
CA ARG A 6 21.95 -0.84 2.31
C ARG A 6 23.06 -0.32 3.19
N ALA A 7 23.10 -0.74 4.45
CA ALA A 7 24.26 -0.57 5.33
C ALA A 7 24.94 -1.93 5.48
N PRO A 8 26.05 -2.19 4.78
CA PRO A 8 26.68 -3.52 4.76
C PRO A 8 27.22 -3.95 6.13
N SER A 9 27.76 -3.02 6.92
CA SER A 9 28.31 -3.32 8.26
C SER A 9 27.23 -3.80 9.22
N GLU A 10 26.05 -3.18 9.17
CA GLU A 10 24.93 -3.49 10.06
C GLU A 10 23.99 -4.58 9.50
N SER A 11 24.26 -5.09 8.30
CA SER A 11 23.37 -5.99 7.58
C SER A 11 21.93 -5.44 7.43
N LEU A 12 21.81 -4.13 7.26
CA LEU A 12 20.53 -3.44 7.10
C LEU A 12 20.22 -3.17 5.62
N TYR A 13 18.96 -3.34 5.28
CA TYR A 13 18.41 -3.20 3.94
C TYR A 13 17.14 -2.35 4.02
N GLY A 14 16.98 -1.41 3.09
CA GLY A 14 15.85 -0.50 3.13
C GLY A 14 15.38 -0.01 1.78
N LEU A 15 14.14 0.48 1.79
CA LEU A 15 13.52 1.20 0.70
C LEU A 15 13.15 2.60 1.17
N TRP A 16 13.16 3.56 0.27
CA TRP A 16 12.72 4.92 0.55
C TRP A 16 11.96 5.52 -0.64
N LEU A 17 11.05 6.43 -0.33
CA LEU A 17 10.22 7.16 -1.26
C LEU A 17 10.18 8.62 -0.82
N ALA A 18 10.40 9.54 -1.76
CA ALA A 18 10.19 10.97 -1.57
C ALA A 18 9.38 11.54 -2.75
N VAL A 19 8.22 12.13 -2.47
CA VAL A 19 7.37 12.79 -3.46
C VAL A 19 7.46 14.29 -3.24
N LEU A 20 7.93 15.02 -4.25
CA LEU A 20 8.17 16.46 -4.19
C LEU A 20 7.13 17.18 -5.04
N ASN A 21 6.59 18.29 -4.53
CA ASN A 21 5.86 19.25 -5.36
C ASN A 21 6.86 20.26 -5.94
N LEU A 22 7.14 20.15 -7.24
CA LEU A 22 8.10 21.02 -7.92
C LEU A 22 7.61 22.47 -7.99
N LYS A 23 6.29 22.69 -8.13
CA LYS A 23 5.70 24.03 -8.24
C LYS A 23 5.71 24.78 -6.91
N GLU A 24 5.40 24.07 -5.83
CA GLU A 24 5.34 24.65 -4.48
C GLU A 24 6.68 24.56 -3.73
N GLY A 25 7.68 23.88 -4.30
CA GLY A 25 9.00 23.72 -3.68
C GLY A 25 8.96 23.00 -2.33
N ARG A 26 8.03 22.06 -2.14
CA ARG A 26 7.84 21.36 -0.85
C ARG A 26 7.78 19.84 -0.98
N LEU A 27 8.21 19.16 0.07
CA LEU A 27 8.04 17.73 0.23
C LEU A 27 6.56 17.41 0.51
N LEU A 28 5.96 16.54 -0.29
CA LEU A 28 4.59 16.04 -0.06
C LEU A 28 4.58 14.75 0.75
N ARG A 29 5.59 13.91 0.57
CA ARG A 29 5.64 12.59 1.20
C ARG A 29 7.07 12.10 1.32
N ALA A 30 7.46 11.65 2.51
CA ALA A 30 8.66 10.85 2.74
C ALA A 30 8.26 9.54 3.43
N ARG A 31 8.66 8.41 2.85
CA ARG A 31 8.44 7.08 3.43
C ARG A 31 9.71 6.25 3.39
N ALA A 32 9.93 5.43 4.41
CA ALA A 32 11.05 4.50 4.45
C ALA A 32 10.72 3.19 5.18
N VAL A 33 11.47 2.14 4.86
CA VAL A 33 11.49 0.90 5.64
C VAL A 33 12.92 0.42 5.74
N VAL A 34 13.30 -0.06 6.92
CA VAL A 34 14.61 -0.63 7.24
C VAL A 34 14.38 -2.02 7.84
N SER A 35 15.15 -3.00 7.38
CA SER A 35 15.01 -4.39 7.77
C SER A 35 16.33 -5.13 7.68
N TYR A 36 16.50 -6.15 8.51
CA TYR A 36 17.56 -7.15 8.39
C TYR A 36 17.28 -8.16 7.27
N ASN A 37 16.08 -8.14 6.66
CA ASN A 37 15.72 -9.04 5.58
C ASN A 37 16.21 -8.52 4.21
N PRO A 38 17.17 -9.20 3.54
CA PRO A 38 17.72 -8.74 2.26
C PRO A 38 16.69 -8.73 1.13
N ALA A 39 15.58 -9.47 1.24
CA ALA A 39 14.51 -9.46 0.25
C ALA A 39 13.84 -8.08 0.11
N VAL A 40 13.99 -7.19 1.09
CA VAL A 40 13.55 -5.79 1.01
C VAL A 40 14.31 -5.08 -0.12
N TYR A 41 15.64 -5.27 -0.18
CA TYR A 41 16.53 -4.65 -1.17
C TYR A 41 16.37 -5.22 -2.58
N ALA A 42 15.83 -6.44 -2.71
CA ALA A 42 15.53 -7.04 -4.00
C ALA A 42 14.36 -6.37 -4.75
N SER A 43 13.68 -5.38 -4.15
CA SER A 43 12.56 -4.69 -4.79
C SER A 43 13.03 -3.89 -6.02
N GLU A 44 12.31 -4.04 -7.14
CA GLU A 44 12.63 -3.34 -8.38
C GLU A 44 12.30 -1.85 -8.27
N LEU A 45 13.22 -1.00 -8.74
CA LEU A 45 12.96 0.43 -8.86
C LEU A 45 12.16 0.77 -10.12
N ASP A 46 11.97 -0.16 -11.05
CA ASP A 46 11.32 0.14 -12.34
C ASP A 46 9.79 0.07 -12.26
N THR A 47 9.24 -0.36 -11.13
CA THR A 47 7.80 -0.45 -10.87
C THR A 47 7.14 0.91 -10.76
N HIS A 48 5.83 1.00 -11.04
CA HIS A 48 5.07 2.23 -10.82
C HIS A 48 5.16 2.71 -9.35
N TRP A 49 5.14 4.03 -9.13
CA TRP A 49 5.37 4.64 -7.81
C TRP A 49 4.40 4.13 -6.73
N PHE A 50 3.12 3.96 -7.11
CA PHE A 50 2.07 3.48 -6.21
C PHE A 50 2.34 2.04 -5.75
N ASP A 51 2.77 1.17 -6.66
CA ASP A 51 3.10 -0.22 -6.34
C ASP A 51 4.37 -0.29 -5.49
N PHE A 52 5.35 0.58 -5.77
CA PHE A 52 6.56 0.69 -4.96
C PHE A 52 6.24 1.13 -3.52
N GLU A 53 5.34 2.10 -3.36
CA GLU A 53 4.89 2.54 -2.05
C GLU A 53 4.12 1.43 -1.31
N GLY A 54 3.20 0.75 -1.99
CA GLY A 54 2.50 -0.41 -1.42
C GLY A 54 3.47 -1.50 -0.96
N ARG A 55 4.52 -1.76 -1.74
CA ARG A 55 5.60 -2.69 -1.38
C ARG A 55 6.36 -2.23 -0.14
N LEU A 56 6.67 -0.95 -0.02
CA LEU A 56 7.32 -0.37 1.17
C LEU A 56 6.51 -0.65 2.44
N TYR A 57 5.20 -0.40 2.40
CA TYR A 57 4.32 -0.71 3.53
C TYR A 57 4.23 -2.20 3.82
N ALA A 58 4.17 -3.05 2.78
CA ALA A 58 4.18 -4.50 2.97
C ALA A 58 5.48 -4.99 3.64
N CYS A 59 6.64 -4.43 3.24
CA CYS A 59 7.93 -4.76 3.85
C CYS A 59 7.97 -4.43 5.35
N ARG A 60 7.26 -3.41 5.82
CA ARG A 60 7.23 -3.06 7.25
C ARG A 60 6.68 -4.17 8.14
N LEU A 61 5.93 -5.10 7.54
CA LEU A 61 5.27 -6.18 8.26
C LEU A 61 6.13 -7.43 8.32
N TRP A 62 7.27 -7.44 7.63
CA TRP A 62 8.12 -8.60 7.56
C TRP A 62 8.91 -8.75 8.87
N ALA A 63 9.13 -10.00 9.27
CA ALA A 63 10.04 -10.32 10.35
C ALA A 63 11.44 -9.73 10.05
N GLY A 64 12.07 -9.17 11.08
CA GLY A 64 13.35 -8.48 10.95
C GLY A 64 13.23 -7.01 10.50
N THR A 65 12.03 -6.44 10.37
CA THR A 65 11.88 -4.99 10.15
C THR A 65 12.24 -4.21 11.42
N ALA A 66 13.13 -3.23 11.29
CA ALA A 66 13.50 -2.30 12.34
C ALA A 66 12.60 -1.04 12.27
N GLN A 67 11.51 -1.02 13.04
CA GLN A 67 10.53 0.07 12.99
C GLN A 67 11.10 1.41 13.42
N GLY A 68 11.87 1.44 14.52
CA GLY A 68 12.52 2.67 15.02
C GLY A 68 13.43 3.29 13.95
N LEU A 69 14.35 2.50 13.40
CA LEU A 69 15.23 2.93 12.31
C LEU A 69 14.46 3.35 11.06
N SER A 70 13.33 2.71 10.75
CA SER A 70 12.47 3.11 9.62
C SER A 70 11.92 4.52 9.83
N GLN A 71 11.44 4.84 11.04
CA GLN A 71 10.91 6.16 11.38
C GLN A 71 12.02 7.23 11.44
N GLU A 72 13.17 6.90 12.01
CA GLU A 72 14.34 7.80 12.02
C GLU A 72 14.82 8.11 10.59
N LEU A 73 14.81 7.13 9.70
CA LEU A 73 15.17 7.30 8.29
C LEU A 73 14.15 8.18 7.56
N GLU A 74 12.86 8.09 7.88
CA GLU A 74 11.82 9.02 7.38
C GLU A 74 12.03 10.45 7.85
N ALA A 75 12.34 10.63 9.13
CA ALA A 75 12.64 11.95 9.68
C ALA A 75 13.89 12.55 9.01
N SER A 76 14.93 11.73 8.80
CA SER A 76 16.16 12.13 8.08
C SER A 76 15.89 12.50 6.62
N LEU A 77 15.06 11.74 5.91
CA LEU A 77 14.59 12.08 4.55
C LEU A 77 13.87 13.42 4.53
N SER A 78 12.93 13.62 5.46
CA SER A 78 12.12 14.83 5.53
C SER A 78 13.01 16.05 5.78
N LYS A 79 13.87 15.98 6.80
CA LYS A 79 14.87 17.01 7.10
C LYS A 79 15.78 17.30 5.91
N THR A 80 16.20 16.28 5.17
CA THR A 80 17.06 16.45 3.99
C THR A 80 16.32 17.20 2.88
N PHE A 81 15.08 16.82 2.54
CA PHE A 81 14.34 17.46 1.46
C PHE A 81 13.75 18.83 1.82
N ASP A 82 13.62 19.15 3.10
CA ASP A 82 13.23 20.47 3.58
C ASP A 82 14.42 21.44 3.74
N SER A 83 15.65 20.94 3.56
CA SER A 83 16.87 21.74 3.69
C SER A 83 17.11 22.68 2.48
N PRO A 84 17.80 23.82 2.67
CA PRO A 84 18.20 24.70 1.57
C PRO A 84 19.04 23.97 0.49
N GLU A 85 19.83 22.98 0.89
CA GLU A 85 20.67 22.17 0.01
C GLU A 85 19.85 21.29 -0.93
N ALA A 86 18.59 21.01 -0.59
CA ALA A 86 17.68 20.23 -1.44
C ALA A 86 16.99 21.06 -2.53
N LYS A 87 17.13 22.40 -2.55
CA LYS A 87 16.57 23.28 -3.59
C LYS A 87 16.78 22.77 -5.03
N PRO A 88 17.96 22.22 -5.42
CA PRO A 88 18.14 21.67 -6.74
C PRO A 88 17.11 20.59 -7.10
N PHE A 89 16.71 19.72 -6.16
CA PHE A 89 15.76 18.62 -6.42
C PHE A 89 14.35 19.08 -6.80
N TYR A 90 14.02 20.34 -6.55
CA TYR A 90 12.73 20.94 -6.93
C TYR A 90 12.74 21.57 -8.32
N GLN A 91 13.87 21.53 -9.04
CA GLN A 91 13.97 22.08 -10.40
C GLN A 91 13.35 21.12 -11.42
N GLU A 92 12.34 21.60 -12.14
CA GLU A 92 11.68 20.86 -13.20
C GLU A 92 12.65 20.53 -14.37
N GLY A 93 12.48 19.36 -14.99
CA GLY A 93 13.31 18.91 -16.11
C GLY A 93 14.72 18.43 -15.75
N LYS A 94 15.19 18.66 -14.52
CA LYS A 94 16.50 18.21 -14.07
C LYS A 94 16.49 16.72 -13.73
N ARG A 95 17.46 15.98 -14.27
CA ARG A 95 17.71 14.58 -13.91
C ARG A 95 18.89 14.51 -12.93
N PHE A 96 18.69 13.76 -11.85
CA PHE A 96 19.73 13.56 -10.84
C PHE A 96 20.37 12.19 -10.97
N SER A 97 21.69 12.15 -10.83
CA SER A 97 22.51 10.93 -10.78
C SER A 97 23.25 10.85 -9.44
N GLY A 98 23.98 9.74 -9.21
CA GLY A 98 24.47 9.31 -7.89
C GLY A 98 25.12 10.39 -7.02
N GLU A 99 25.89 11.32 -7.58
CA GLU A 99 26.57 12.38 -6.81
C GLU A 99 25.60 13.38 -6.16
N ALA A 100 24.48 13.67 -6.82
CA ALA A 100 23.47 14.58 -6.28
C ALA A 100 22.88 14.06 -4.96
N PHE A 101 22.90 12.74 -4.75
CA PHE A 101 22.39 12.10 -3.55
C PHE A 101 23.43 11.96 -2.44
N ALA A 102 24.64 12.52 -2.57
CA ALA A 102 25.67 12.47 -1.53
C ALA A 102 25.19 13.03 -0.15
N PRO A 103 24.45 14.16 -0.07
CA PRO A 103 23.90 14.63 1.20
C PRO A 103 22.93 13.62 1.81
N LEU A 104 22.06 13.03 0.99
CA LEU A 104 21.11 12.02 1.43
C LEU A 104 21.83 10.76 1.91
N LYS A 105 22.85 10.30 1.18
CA LYS A 105 23.71 9.16 1.54
C LYS A 105 24.34 9.38 2.92
N SER A 106 24.88 10.57 3.17
CA SER A 106 25.46 10.93 4.48
C SER A 106 24.40 10.94 5.59
N ALA A 107 23.24 11.55 5.35
CA ALA A 107 22.16 11.64 6.33
C ALA A 107 21.58 10.26 6.68
N MET A 108 21.43 9.37 5.69
CA MET A 108 21.01 7.99 5.91
C MET A 108 22.08 7.16 6.63
N GLY A 109 23.36 7.40 6.33
CA GLY A 109 24.47 6.75 7.02
C GLY A 109 24.52 7.06 8.51
N GLY A 110 24.21 8.30 8.90
CA GLY A 110 24.09 8.70 10.31
C GLY A 110 22.99 7.95 11.06
N VAL A 111 21.88 7.61 10.40
CA VAL A 111 20.79 6.81 10.99
C VAL A 111 21.14 5.33 11.03
N LEU A 112 21.74 4.82 9.96
CA LEU A 112 22.02 3.39 9.78
C LEU A 112 23.38 2.95 10.35
N GLY A 113 24.04 3.80 11.14
CA GLY A 113 25.25 3.45 11.87
C GLY A 113 26.53 3.34 11.03
N GLY A 114 26.59 3.88 9.80
CA GLY A 114 27.81 3.82 9.00
C GLY A 114 27.68 4.12 7.51
N GLY A 115 28.63 3.61 6.72
CA GLY A 115 28.66 3.79 5.28
C GLY A 115 27.52 3.03 4.59
N VAL A 116 26.73 3.74 3.78
CA VAL A 116 25.59 3.16 3.06
C VAL A 116 25.81 3.11 1.56
N VAL A 117 25.21 2.13 0.90
CA VAL A 117 25.03 2.08 -0.55
C VAL A 117 23.62 2.59 -0.86
N LEU A 118 23.53 3.64 -1.67
CA LEU A 118 22.28 4.31 -2.01
C LEU A 118 22.02 4.21 -3.50
N GLU A 119 20.85 3.73 -3.86
CA GLU A 119 20.33 3.76 -5.23
C GLU A 119 19.06 4.59 -5.28
N ALA A 120 18.90 5.38 -6.33
CA ALA A 120 17.79 6.29 -6.49
C ALA A 120 17.29 6.28 -7.94
N ARG A 121 15.97 6.35 -8.09
CA ARG A 121 15.29 6.57 -9.36
C ARG A 121 14.35 7.76 -9.24
N GLN A 122 14.39 8.61 -10.26
CA GLN A 122 13.48 9.72 -10.42
C GLN A 122 12.36 9.32 -11.38
N ASP A 123 11.12 9.47 -10.91
CA ASP A 123 9.92 9.43 -11.74
C ASP A 123 9.32 10.83 -11.76
N VAL A 124 8.77 11.23 -12.91
CA VAL A 124 7.97 12.45 -13.05
C VAL A 124 6.51 12.03 -13.00
N LEU A 125 5.75 12.65 -12.10
CA LEU A 125 4.34 12.37 -11.89
C LEU A 125 3.54 13.62 -12.24
N ASP A 126 2.46 13.46 -13.00
CA ASP A 126 1.45 14.50 -13.08
C ASP A 126 0.49 14.46 -11.86
N LEU A 127 -0.27 15.53 -11.67
CA LEU A 127 -1.24 15.65 -10.56
C LEU A 127 -2.32 14.57 -10.59
N GLY A 128 -2.67 14.08 -11.79
CA GLY A 128 -3.60 12.97 -11.98
C GLY A 128 -3.00 11.67 -11.44
N GLN A 129 -1.79 11.32 -11.88
CA GLN A 129 -1.03 10.13 -11.48
C GLN A 129 -0.70 10.08 -9.98
N PHE A 130 -0.52 11.25 -9.34
CA PHE A 130 -0.33 11.33 -7.89
C PHE A 130 -1.64 11.12 -7.11
N ARG A 131 -2.77 11.60 -7.65
CA ARG A 131 -4.11 11.46 -7.05
C ARG A 131 -4.79 10.14 -7.41
N GLU A 132 -4.35 9.49 -8.49
CA GLU A 132 -4.87 8.20 -8.93
C GLU A 132 -4.48 7.12 -7.91
N VAL A 133 -5.49 6.44 -7.39
CA VAL A 133 -5.31 5.30 -6.48
C VAL A 133 -4.85 4.04 -7.26
N ARG A 134 -4.84 4.08 -8.61
CA ARG A 134 -4.13 3.18 -9.55
C ARG A 134 -4.06 3.84 -10.93
N PRO A 135 -3.01 3.62 -11.74
CA PRO A 135 -3.09 3.89 -13.16
C PRO A 135 -4.02 2.89 -13.83
N SER A 136 -5.05 3.38 -14.54
CA SER A 136 -5.82 2.56 -15.48
C SER A 136 -4.94 2.19 -16.67
N ALA A 137 -4.43 0.96 -16.71
CA ALA A 137 -3.80 0.41 -17.90
C ALA A 137 -4.79 -0.49 -18.64
N LEU A 138 -4.94 -0.23 -19.94
CA LEU A 138 -5.65 -1.01 -20.97
C LEU A 138 -5.44 -2.54 -20.87
N PRO A 139 -6.35 -3.36 -21.44
CA PRO A 139 -6.48 -4.77 -21.11
C PRO A 139 -5.31 -5.59 -21.63
N ARG A 140 -4.50 -6.14 -20.72
CA ARG A 140 -3.57 -7.22 -21.07
C ARG A 140 -4.30 -8.56 -21.12
N PRO A 141 -3.98 -9.44 -22.08
CA PRO A 141 -4.64 -10.72 -22.26
C PRO A 141 -4.50 -11.58 -21.00
N ARG A 142 -5.59 -12.29 -20.68
CA ARG A 142 -5.71 -13.20 -19.54
C ARG A 142 -4.71 -14.34 -19.65
N THR A 143 -3.51 -14.17 -19.10
CA THR A 143 -2.67 -15.28 -18.67
C THR A 143 -2.93 -15.53 -17.19
N ARG A 144 -3.45 -16.73 -16.89
CA ARG A 144 -3.64 -17.26 -15.54
C ARG A 144 -2.40 -16.99 -14.67
N PRO A 145 -2.51 -16.38 -13.48
CA PRO A 145 -1.38 -16.34 -12.58
C PRO A 145 -1.12 -17.75 -12.03
N LYS A 146 0.09 -18.27 -12.30
CA LYS A 146 0.64 -19.41 -11.56
C LYS A 146 0.76 -19.01 -10.09
N ARG A 147 0.30 -19.90 -9.20
CA ARG A 147 0.61 -19.88 -7.77
C ARG A 147 2.13 -19.87 -7.57
N GLY A 148 2.61 -19.02 -6.66
CA GLY A 148 3.91 -19.16 -6.00
C GLY A 148 4.83 -17.94 -6.11
N GLY A 149 4.99 -17.21 -5.01
CA GLY A 149 6.06 -16.21 -4.85
C GLY A 149 5.76 -15.20 -3.75
N ARG A 150 6.37 -15.38 -2.57
CA ARG A 150 6.19 -14.61 -1.32
C ARG A 150 6.42 -13.08 -1.51
N GLY A 151 5.33 -12.33 -1.63
CA GLY A 151 5.24 -10.93 -1.21
C GLY A 151 4.14 -10.86 -0.16
N GLY A 152 4.51 -10.65 1.10
CA GLY A 152 3.58 -10.79 2.24
C GLY A 152 2.38 -9.86 2.11
N LEU A 153 1.21 -10.45 1.85
CA LEU A 153 -0.09 -9.78 1.90
C LEU A 153 -0.37 -9.40 3.36
N LEU A 154 -0.69 -8.15 3.65
CA LEU A 154 -1.21 -7.78 4.96
C LEU A 154 -2.64 -8.28 5.05
N VAL A 155 -2.89 -9.23 5.95
CA VAL A 155 -4.24 -9.72 6.23
C VAL A 155 -4.68 -9.18 7.59
N LEU A 156 -5.72 -8.35 7.58
CA LEU A 156 -6.34 -7.76 8.76
C LEU A 156 -7.48 -8.65 9.27
N HIS A 157 -7.71 -8.68 10.58
CA HIS A 157 -8.99 -9.13 11.10
C HIS A 157 -10.06 -8.08 10.84
N ILE A 158 -11.20 -8.52 10.32
CA ILE A 158 -12.34 -7.65 10.03
C ILE A 158 -13.63 -8.23 10.59
N ALA A 159 -14.64 -7.38 10.67
CA ALA A 159 -16.04 -7.76 10.78
C ALA A 159 -16.79 -7.28 9.53
N VAL A 160 -17.88 -7.97 9.19
CA VAL A 160 -18.79 -7.56 8.12
C VAL A 160 -20.13 -7.19 8.75
N GLU A 161 -20.78 -6.15 8.25
CA GLU A 161 -22.08 -5.72 8.78
C GLU A 161 -23.15 -6.80 8.52
N PRO A 162 -23.81 -7.31 9.58
CA PRO A 162 -24.97 -8.17 9.43
C PRO A 162 -26.16 -7.36 8.92
N ASP A 163 -27.01 -8.01 8.11
CA ASP A 163 -28.24 -7.41 7.60
C ASP A 163 -29.29 -8.51 7.38
N PRO A 164 -30.44 -8.50 8.10
CA PRO A 164 -31.51 -9.48 7.94
C PRO A 164 -32.09 -9.55 6.52
N GLU A 165 -32.02 -8.46 5.75
CA GLU A 165 -32.43 -8.37 4.35
C GLU A 165 -31.27 -8.64 3.38
N GLY A 166 -30.08 -8.89 3.92
CA GLY A 166 -28.85 -9.14 3.19
C GLY A 166 -28.75 -10.55 2.57
N VAL A 167 -27.55 -10.84 2.08
CA VAL A 167 -27.22 -12.12 1.42
C VAL A 167 -26.59 -13.06 2.44
N ALA A 168 -27.00 -14.33 2.46
CA ALA A 168 -26.37 -15.34 3.31
C ALA A 168 -24.87 -15.48 2.97
N ALA A 169 -24.03 -15.68 3.97
CA ALA A 169 -22.59 -15.82 3.78
C ALA A 169 -22.25 -16.96 2.80
N ASP A 170 -23.02 -18.05 2.82
CA ASP A 170 -22.88 -19.18 1.88
C ASP A 170 -23.09 -18.79 0.41
N ASP A 171 -23.91 -17.77 0.17
CA ASP A 171 -24.27 -17.28 -1.16
C ASP A 171 -23.36 -16.15 -1.67
N LEU A 172 -22.36 -15.73 -0.87
CA LEU A 172 -21.38 -14.72 -1.28
C LEU A 172 -20.47 -15.24 -2.39
N ARG A 173 -20.13 -14.33 -3.31
CA ARG A 173 -19.25 -14.62 -4.44
C ARG A 173 -18.13 -13.59 -4.52
N ALA A 174 -17.00 -14.01 -5.08
CA ALA A 174 -15.95 -13.08 -5.44
C ALA A 174 -16.50 -12.00 -6.39
N GLY A 175 -16.22 -10.73 -6.08
CA GLY A 175 -16.74 -9.56 -6.77
C GLY A 175 -17.98 -8.92 -6.14
N ASP A 176 -18.65 -9.58 -5.18
CA ASP A 176 -19.68 -8.93 -4.38
C ASP A 176 -19.06 -7.82 -3.52
N LEU A 177 -19.80 -6.73 -3.27
CA LEU A 177 -19.36 -5.67 -2.36
C LEU A 177 -20.00 -5.89 -0.99
N VAL A 178 -19.17 -5.91 0.04
CA VAL A 178 -19.58 -6.06 1.45
C VAL A 178 -19.15 -4.84 2.26
N TYR A 179 -19.87 -4.59 3.35
CA TYR A 179 -19.56 -3.52 4.28
C TYR A 179 -18.69 -4.09 5.41
N ALA A 180 -17.41 -3.76 5.42
CA ALA A 180 -16.43 -4.32 6.36
C ALA A 180 -15.84 -3.27 7.29
N SER A 181 -15.70 -3.59 8.58
CA SER A 181 -15.00 -2.79 9.58
C SER A 181 -13.74 -3.51 10.06
N ILE A 182 -12.67 -2.75 10.33
CA ILE A 182 -11.41 -3.30 10.82
C ILE A 182 -11.50 -3.39 12.35
N ASN A 183 -11.56 -4.61 12.90
CA ASN A 183 -11.63 -4.87 14.36
C ASN A 183 -10.31 -5.38 14.95
N ASP A 184 -9.28 -5.42 14.13
CA ASP A 184 -7.93 -5.83 14.47
C ASP A 184 -7.25 -4.86 15.46
N GLN A 185 -6.76 -5.39 16.57
CA GLN A 185 -6.20 -4.60 17.68
C GLN A 185 -4.74 -4.18 17.46
N ARG A 186 -4.08 -4.67 16.41
CA ARG A 186 -2.70 -4.29 16.11
C ARG A 186 -2.65 -2.80 15.74
N ASP A 187 -1.64 -2.08 16.23
CA ASP A 187 -1.49 -0.64 16.00
C ASP A 187 -1.52 -0.25 14.51
N ILE A 188 -0.95 -1.10 13.65
CA ILE A 188 -0.99 -0.91 12.20
C ILE A 188 -2.40 -0.96 11.63
N ALA A 189 -3.26 -1.84 12.16
CA ALA A 189 -4.64 -1.94 11.73
C ALA A 189 -5.46 -0.74 12.19
N GLN A 190 -5.18 -0.23 13.39
CA GLN A 190 -5.77 1.00 13.91
C GLN A 190 -5.34 2.23 13.09
N TYR A 191 -4.09 2.28 12.64
CA TYR A 191 -3.61 3.32 11.71
C TYR A 191 -4.29 3.23 10.34
N LEU A 192 -4.37 2.02 9.76
CA LEU A 192 -5.01 1.81 8.46
C LEU A 192 -6.52 2.09 8.51
N ALA A 193 -7.19 1.74 9.60
CA ALA A 193 -8.60 2.08 9.80
C ALA A 193 -8.84 3.60 9.72
N LYS A 194 -7.95 4.41 10.33
CA LYS A 194 -8.01 5.88 10.20
C LYS A 194 -7.80 6.34 8.75
N LEU A 195 -6.84 5.76 8.05
CA LEU A 195 -6.51 6.13 6.67
C LEU A 195 -7.62 5.77 5.67
N PHE A 196 -8.30 4.63 5.88
CA PHE A 196 -9.45 4.22 5.07
C PHE A 196 -10.75 4.96 5.43
N GLY A 197 -10.69 5.96 6.32
CA GLY A 197 -11.84 6.77 6.71
C GLY A 197 -12.84 6.05 7.62
N ALA A 198 -12.45 4.92 8.22
CA ALA A 198 -13.30 4.10 9.05
C ALA A 198 -13.45 4.63 10.48
N ARG A 199 -13.82 5.91 10.68
CA ARG A 199 -14.36 6.38 11.96
C ARG A 199 -15.57 7.27 11.75
N GLY A 200 -16.73 6.80 12.21
CA GLY A 200 -17.91 7.61 12.46
C GLY A 200 -17.93 8.07 13.91
N GLU A 201 -18.91 8.90 14.28
CA GLU A 201 -19.04 9.49 15.63
C GLU A 201 -19.15 8.46 16.76
N SER A 202 -19.50 7.19 16.46
CA SER A 202 -19.65 6.12 17.47
C SER A 202 -18.66 4.95 17.36
N GLY A 203 -17.68 4.97 16.46
CA GLY A 203 -16.74 3.84 16.30
C GLY A 203 -16.23 3.62 14.87
N PRO A 204 -15.62 2.45 14.58
CA PRO A 204 -15.08 2.18 13.26
C PRO A 204 -16.19 2.11 12.20
N ALA A 205 -16.21 3.06 11.27
CA ALA A 205 -17.21 3.09 10.20
C ALA A 205 -16.95 1.99 9.16
N PRO A 206 -17.99 1.32 8.66
CA PRO A 206 -17.85 0.27 7.65
C PRO A 206 -17.35 0.83 6.31
N ILE A 207 -16.44 0.11 5.66
CA ILE A 207 -15.91 0.41 4.34
C ILE A 207 -16.50 -0.58 3.33
N VAL A 208 -16.98 -0.07 2.20
CA VAL A 208 -17.46 -0.92 1.11
C VAL A 208 -16.27 -1.51 0.37
N VAL A 209 -16.11 -2.84 0.42
CA VAL A 209 -14.97 -3.56 -0.15
C VAL A 209 -15.41 -4.76 -0.98
N PRO A 210 -14.71 -5.07 -2.09
CA PRO A 210 -15.00 -6.27 -2.87
C PRO A 210 -14.50 -7.53 -2.16
N VAL A 211 -15.32 -8.57 -2.23
CA VAL A 211 -14.94 -9.94 -1.90
C VAL A 211 -13.93 -10.43 -2.93
N GLU A 212 -12.76 -10.83 -2.46
CA GLU A 212 -11.69 -11.39 -3.28
C GLU A 212 -11.83 -12.90 -3.41
N ALA A 213 -12.10 -13.59 -2.30
CA ALA A 213 -12.23 -15.04 -2.26
C ALA A 213 -13.22 -15.45 -1.17
N VAL A 214 -13.84 -16.61 -1.41
CA VAL A 214 -14.79 -17.25 -0.49
C VAL A 214 -14.36 -18.71 -0.36
N GLU A 215 -14.02 -19.12 0.86
CA GLU A 215 -13.67 -20.49 1.22
C GLU A 215 -14.81 -21.07 2.06
N ARG A 216 -15.34 -22.23 1.67
CA ARG A 216 -16.49 -22.87 2.33
C ARG A 216 -16.02 -24.10 3.09
N GLY A 217 -16.38 -24.17 4.37
CA GLY A 217 -16.18 -25.33 5.25
C GLY A 217 -17.51 -25.81 5.81
N GLU A 218 -17.46 -26.74 6.77
CA GLU A 218 -18.65 -27.31 7.41
C GLU A 218 -19.42 -26.24 8.22
N GLY A 219 -20.43 -25.62 7.60
CA GLY A 219 -21.30 -24.61 8.22
C GLY A 219 -20.66 -23.23 8.43
N ARG A 220 -19.43 -23.02 7.95
CA ARG A 220 -18.70 -21.76 8.04
C ARG A 220 -18.15 -21.32 6.69
N VAL A 221 -18.08 -20.00 6.53
CA VAL A 221 -17.58 -19.34 5.34
C VAL A 221 -16.41 -18.44 5.73
N GLY A 222 -15.22 -18.77 5.23
CA GLY A 222 -14.06 -17.90 5.26
C GLY A 222 -14.17 -16.88 4.13
N LEU A 223 -14.24 -15.61 4.49
CA LEU A 223 -14.37 -14.50 3.54
C LEU A 223 -13.08 -13.70 3.52
N ARG A 224 -12.47 -13.54 2.34
CA ARG A 224 -11.38 -12.60 2.11
C ARG A 224 -11.87 -11.42 1.29
N VAL A 225 -11.64 -10.21 1.78
CA VAL A 225 -11.91 -8.95 1.07
C VAL A 225 -10.62 -8.21 0.77
N ARG A 226 -10.67 -7.30 -0.19
CA ARG A 226 -9.50 -6.49 -0.57
C ARG A 226 -9.75 -5.00 -0.33
N PHE A 227 -9.02 -4.41 0.61
CA PHE A 227 -9.04 -2.96 0.84
C PHE A 227 -8.20 -2.22 -0.21
N SER A 228 -7.00 -2.74 -0.50
CA SER A 228 -6.08 -2.13 -1.48
C SER A 228 -5.08 -3.16 -2.02
N ALA A 229 -4.16 -2.74 -2.88
CA ALA A 229 -3.08 -3.61 -3.33
C ALA A 229 -2.15 -3.94 -2.15
N GLY A 230 -2.10 -5.21 -1.74
CA GLY A 230 -1.27 -5.66 -0.62
C GLY A 230 -1.95 -5.64 0.75
N VAL A 231 -3.21 -5.17 0.86
CA VAL A 231 -3.99 -5.18 2.11
C VAL A 231 -5.34 -5.87 1.89
N CYS A 232 -5.51 -6.99 2.57
CA CYS A 232 -6.74 -7.78 2.61
C CYS A 232 -7.28 -7.85 4.04
N GLY A 233 -8.54 -8.25 4.15
CA GLY A 233 -9.15 -8.59 5.43
C GLY A 233 -9.76 -9.98 5.36
N ASP A 234 -9.61 -10.76 6.43
CA ASP A 234 -10.21 -12.08 6.56
C ASP A 234 -11.20 -12.10 7.72
N VAL A 235 -12.31 -12.80 7.52
CA VAL A 235 -13.31 -13.09 8.56
C VAL A 235 -13.93 -14.45 8.32
N GLU A 236 -14.24 -15.16 9.41
CA GLU A 236 -15.09 -16.35 9.37
C GLU A 236 -16.51 -15.99 9.80
N LEU A 237 -17.48 -16.42 9.00
CA LEU A 237 -18.90 -16.18 9.25
C LEU A 237 -19.65 -17.52 9.29
N PRO A 238 -20.71 -17.65 10.10
CA PRO A 238 -21.66 -18.75 9.95
C PRO A 238 -22.31 -18.68 8.57
N GLY A 239 -22.41 -19.82 7.86
CA GLY A 239 -23.04 -19.90 6.54
C GLY A 239 -24.41 -19.21 6.39
N PRO A 240 -25.35 -19.40 7.34
CA PRO A 240 -26.67 -18.77 7.26
C PRO A 240 -26.69 -17.29 7.68
N LEU A 241 -25.58 -16.73 8.19
CA LEU A 241 -25.54 -15.32 8.57
C LEU A 241 -25.74 -14.46 7.34
N LYS A 242 -26.78 -13.62 7.35
CA LYS A 242 -27.01 -12.65 6.28
C LYS A 242 -26.19 -11.39 6.51
N VAL A 243 -25.48 -10.98 5.49
CA VAL A 243 -24.61 -9.80 5.51
C VAL A 243 -25.09 -8.74 4.54
N LYS A 244 -24.81 -7.49 4.89
CA LYS A 244 -25.11 -6.35 4.04
C LYS A 244 -24.23 -6.40 2.80
N THR A 245 -24.87 -6.49 1.64
CA THR A 245 -24.15 -6.51 0.35
C THR A 245 -24.74 -5.50 -0.61
N SER A 246 -23.89 -4.96 -1.48
CA SER A 246 -24.37 -4.38 -2.73
C SER A 246 -23.88 -5.27 -3.87
N ARG A 247 -24.77 -6.13 -4.38
CA ARG A 247 -24.51 -6.81 -5.64
C ARG A 247 -24.56 -5.75 -6.73
N ARG A 248 -23.46 -5.55 -7.45
CA ARG A 248 -23.59 -4.92 -8.78
C ARG A 248 -24.60 -5.79 -9.55
N PRO A 249 -25.74 -5.26 -10.00
CA PRO A 249 -26.69 -6.05 -10.74
C PRO A 249 -25.99 -6.69 -11.94
N ALA A 250 -26.25 -7.98 -12.16
CA ALA A 250 -25.77 -8.69 -13.33
C ALA A 250 -26.29 -7.98 -14.59
N ARG A 251 -25.39 -7.27 -15.28
CA ARG A 251 -25.53 -6.69 -16.63
C ARG A 251 -26.92 -6.09 -16.97
N GLY A 252 -27.10 -4.81 -16.63
CA GLY A 252 -27.92 -3.88 -17.43
C GLY A 252 -27.01 -3.03 -18.31
N SER A 253 -27.16 -3.13 -19.64
CA SER A 253 -26.36 -2.39 -20.63
C SER A 253 -26.54 -0.87 -20.52
N TRP A 254 -25.64 -0.19 -19.81
CA TRP A 254 -25.57 1.28 -19.81
C TRP A 254 -25.31 1.86 -21.23
N TRP A 255 -24.62 1.11 -22.10
CA TRP A 255 -24.31 1.54 -23.47
C TRP A 255 -25.50 1.50 -24.44
N LYS A 256 -26.61 0.83 -24.13
CA LYS A 256 -27.81 0.82 -24.99
C LYS A 256 -28.68 2.08 -24.87
N ARG A 257 -28.30 3.06 -24.04
CA ARG A 257 -29.00 4.35 -23.93
C ARG A 257 -28.31 5.50 -24.67
N PHE A 258 -27.19 5.25 -25.34
CA PHE A 258 -26.43 6.28 -26.07
C PHE A 258 -26.26 6.00 -27.56
N ILE A 259 -26.85 4.93 -28.08
CA ILE A 259 -27.04 4.71 -29.52
C ILE A 259 -28.52 4.35 -29.73
N GLY A 260 -29.32 5.41 -29.76
CA GLY A 260 -30.71 5.51 -30.13
C GLY A 260 -30.94 6.96 -30.50
#